data_AF-A0A2E9YVP6-F1
#
_entry.id   AF-A0A2E9YVP6-F1
#
_cell.length_a   1.000
_cell.length_b   1.000
_cell.length_c   1.000
_cell.angle_alpha   90.00
_cell.angle_beta   90.00
_cell.angle_gamma   90.00
#
_symmetry.space_group_name_H-M   'P 1'
#
loop_
_entity.id
_entity.type
_entity.pdbx_description
1 polymer ?
#
loop_
_entity_poly.entity_id
_entity_poly.type
_entity_poly.pdbx_seq_one_letter_code
_entity_poly.pdbx_strand_id
1 'polypeptide(L)'
;MKHFEHLSLEEFWTRTLQEIDRLHAQTERTEEELSATERNTLLQSIARLRHDGPLADGAEDHVSRIEALLVEAVDRETLGFRGVFDGHNDPDHGAVGIVRAVPILSEQGCVLEGMLQGLRMIAAMRALLSARVDAHRQMALLKAA
;
A
#
# COMPACT_ATOMS: atom_id res chain seq x y z
N MET A 1 10.42 -6.96 2.17
CA MET A 1 10.86 -6.56 0.81
C MET A 1 11.92 -7.46 0.18
N LYS A 2 12.70 -8.27 0.93
CA LYS A 2 13.76 -9.15 0.38
C LYS A 2 13.30 -10.19 -0.68
N HIS A 3 11.99 -10.45 -0.82
CA HIS A 3 11.48 -11.46 -1.75
C HIS A 3 11.38 -11.00 -3.21
N PHE A 4 11.44 -9.69 -3.49
CA PHE A 4 11.27 -9.18 -4.86
C PHE A 4 12.59 -9.00 -5.62
N GLU A 5 13.74 -9.07 -4.94
CA GLU A 5 15.08 -8.82 -5.51
C GLU A 5 15.47 -9.79 -6.63
N HIS A 6 14.95 -11.02 -6.59
CA HIS A 6 15.26 -12.06 -7.57
C HIS A 6 14.28 -12.14 -8.74
N LEU A 7 13.17 -11.40 -8.70
CA LEU A 7 12.19 -11.41 -9.78
C LEU A 7 12.71 -10.61 -10.97
N SER A 8 12.53 -11.18 -12.17
CA SER A 8 12.64 -10.43 -13.41
C SER A 8 11.66 -9.26 -13.43
N LEU A 9 11.90 -8.28 -14.32
CA LEU A 9 11.03 -7.12 -14.44
C LEU A 9 9.59 -7.51 -14.81
N GLU A 10 9.44 -8.50 -15.68
CA GLU A 10 8.14 -9.02 -16.13
C GLU A 10 7.38 -9.73 -15.01
N GLU A 11 8.06 -10.60 -14.24
CA GLU A 11 7.45 -11.27 -13.09
C GLU A 11 7.05 -10.25 -12.02
N PHE A 12 7.89 -9.25 -11.76
CA PHE A 12 7.58 -8.23 -10.76
C PHE A 12 6.43 -7.32 -11.20
N TRP A 13 6.36 -6.97 -12.48
CA TRP A 13 5.23 -6.28 -13.08
C TRP A 13 3.93 -7.09 -12.91
N THR A 14 3.97 -8.37 -13.30
CA THR A 14 2.82 -9.29 -13.18
C THR A 14 2.37 -9.42 -11.74
N ARG A 15 3.31 -9.55 -10.80
CA ARG A 15 3.00 -9.62 -9.38
C ARG A 15 2.35 -8.33 -8.87
N THR A 16 2.81 -7.18 -9.35
CA THR A 16 2.21 -5.88 -8.99
C THR A 16 0.76 -5.80 -9.47
N LEU A 17 0.48 -6.24 -10.70
CA LEU A 17 -0.89 -6.32 -11.23
C LEU A 17 -1.78 -7.28 -10.42
N GLN A 18 -1.25 -8.44 -10.01
CA GLN A 18 -2.00 -9.40 -9.18
C GLN A 18 -2.41 -8.81 -7.82
N GLU A 19 -1.54 -8.02 -7.19
CA GLU A 19 -1.90 -7.36 -5.92
C GLU A 19 -2.94 -6.26 -6.13
N ILE A 20 -2.90 -5.53 -7.27
CA ILE A 20 -3.97 -4.59 -7.65
C ILE A 20 -5.31 -5.31 -7.88
N ASP A 21 -5.30 -6.45 -8.59
CA ASP A 21 -6.50 -7.28 -8.80
C ASP A 21 -7.08 -7.77 -7.47
N ARG A 22 -6.20 -8.17 -6.53
CA ARG A 22 -6.61 -8.59 -5.19
C ARG A 22 -7.28 -7.45 -4.42
N LEU A 23 -6.71 -6.24 -4.47
CA LEU A 23 -7.29 -5.07 -3.82
C LEU A 23 -8.64 -4.69 -4.45
N HIS A 24 -8.78 -4.80 -5.77
CA HIS A 24 -10.04 -4.59 -6.47
C HIS A 24 -11.12 -5.57 -5.98
N ALA A 25 -10.81 -6.87 -6.00
CA ALA A 25 -11.74 -7.92 -5.58
C ALA A 25 -12.12 -7.82 -4.10
N GLN A 26 -11.20 -7.34 -3.26
CA GLN A 26 -11.51 -7.05 -1.85
C GLN A 26 -12.49 -5.87 -1.74
N THR A 27 -12.24 -4.77 -2.45
CA THR A 27 -13.11 -3.58 -2.45
C THR A 27 -14.52 -3.88 -2.97
N GLU A 28 -14.67 -4.81 -3.93
CA GLU A 28 -15.98 -5.24 -4.40
C GLU A 28 -16.81 -5.96 -3.32
N ARG A 29 -16.15 -6.64 -2.36
CA ARG A 29 -16.83 -7.40 -1.30
C ARG A 29 -17.14 -6.58 -0.05
N THR A 30 -16.49 -5.44 0.09
CA THR A 30 -16.62 -4.50 1.21
C THR A 30 -17.79 -3.54 0.93
N GLU A 31 -19.02 -3.97 1.28
CA GLU A 31 -20.25 -3.22 1.01
C GLU A 31 -20.72 -2.34 2.17
N GLU A 32 -20.38 -2.69 3.41
CA GLU A 32 -20.93 -2.05 4.62
C GLU A 32 -19.98 -1.03 5.25
N GLU A 33 -18.70 -1.07 4.88
CA GLU A 33 -17.62 -0.32 5.54
C GLU A 33 -17.37 1.07 4.92
N LEU A 34 -17.91 1.32 3.73
CA LEU A 34 -17.72 2.56 2.96
C LEU A 34 -19.06 3.08 2.46
N SER A 35 -19.22 4.40 2.38
CA SER A 35 -20.36 4.96 1.68
C SER A 35 -20.33 4.57 0.20
N ALA A 36 -21.50 4.55 -0.46
CA ALA A 36 -21.60 4.22 -1.87
C ALA A 36 -20.70 5.11 -2.76
N THR A 37 -20.54 6.39 -2.38
CA THR A 37 -19.68 7.34 -3.09
C THR A 37 -18.19 7.03 -2.90
N GLU A 38 -17.75 6.75 -1.68
CA GLU A 38 -16.36 6.36 -1.39
C GLU A 38 -16.01 5.05 -2.09
N ARG A 39 -16.87 4.04 -1.99
CA ARG A 39 -16.69 2.74 -2.67
C ARG A 39 -16.59 2.91 -4.18
N ASN A 40 -17.47 3.69 -4.80
CA ASN A 40 -17.41 3.94 -6.23
C ASN A 40 -16.12 4.68 -6.62
N THR A 41 -15.68 5.65 -5.83
CA THR A 41 -14.43 6.38 -6.07
C THR A 41 -13.20 5.49 -5.95
N LEU A 42 -13.19 4.59 -4.96
CA LEU A 42 -12.14 3.59 -4.78
C LEU A 42 -12.11 2.62 -5.96
N LEU A 43 -13.24 2.01 -6.32
CA LEU A 43 -13.35 1.08 -7.44
C LEU A 43 -12.89 1.73 -8.75
N GLN A 44 -13.33 2.96 -9.04
CA GLN A 44 -12.89 3.69 -10.23
C GLN A 44 -11.38 3.95 -10.23
N SER A 45 -10.80 4.35 -9.09
CA SER A 45 -9.37 4.64 -9.00
C SER A 45 -8.53 3.36 -9.14
N ILE A 46 -8.96 2.26 -8.53
CA ILE A 46 -8.31 0.95 -8.67
C ILE A 46 -8.44 0.42 -10.10
N ALA A 47 -9.63 0.55 -10.72
CA ALA A 47 -9.85 0.13 -12.10
C ALA A 47 -8.97 0.90 -13.09
N ARG A 48 -8.75 2.21 -12.87
CA ARG A 48 -7.80 3.00 -13.64
C ARG A 48 -6.37 2.52 -13.48
N LEU A 49 -5.92 2.30 -12.25
CA LEU A 49 -4.59 1.77 -11.96
C LEU A 49 -4.36 0.40 -12.61
N ARG A 50 -5.40 -0.44 -12.66
CA ARG A 50 -5.40 -1.74 -13.31
C ARG A 50 -5.35 -1.65 -14.84
N HIS A 51 -6.13 -0.76 -15.43
CA HIS A 51 -6.24 -0.60 -16.89
C HIS A 51 -5.00 0.09 -17.48
N ASP A 52 -4.57 1.20 -16.89
CA ASP A 52 -3.46 2.01 -17.41
C ASP A 52 -2.10 1.42 -17.01
N GLY A 53 -2.09 0.61 -15.96
CA GLY A 53 -0.93 -0.10 -15.46
C GLY A 53 -0.23 0.66 -14.32
N PRO A 54 0.58 -0.06 -13.52
CA PRO A 54 1.17 0.48 -12.30
C PRO A 54 2.15 1.62 -12.56
N LEU A 55 2.78 1.75 -13.73
CA LEU A 55 3.74 2.82 -14.03
C LEU A 55 3.19 3.92 -14.96
N ALA A 56 1.88 3.99 -15.17
CA ALA A 56 1.28 5.06 -15.97
C ALA A 56 1.44 6.42 -15.29
N ASP A 57 1.48 7.51 -16.07
CA ASP A 57 1.69 8.87 -15.58
C ASP A 57 0.66 9.31 -14.52
N GLY A 58 -0.58 8.78 -14.56
CA GLY A 58 -1.64 9.05 -13.58
C GLY A 58 -1.69 8.08 -12.39
N ALA A 59 -0.83 7.08 -12.34
CA ALA A 59 -0.89 6.02 -11.32
C ALA A 59 -0.67 6.57 -9.89
N GLU A 60 0.19 7.58 -9.74
CA GLU A 60 0.45 8.21 -8.44
C GLU A 60 -0.76 8.97 -7.90
N ASP A 61 -1.48 9.69 -8.77
CA ASP A 61 -2.70 10.39 -8.40
C ASP A 61 -3.78 9.42 -7.94
N HIS A 62 -3.94 8.30 -8.65
CA HIS A 62 -4.90 7.25 -8.28
C HIS A 62 -4.53 6.63 -6.93
N VAL A 63 -3.26 6.29 -6.71
CA VAL A 63 -2.80 5.72 -5.44
C VAL A 63 -2.98 6.69 -4.28
N SER A 64 -2.62 7.95 -4.47
CA SER A 64 -2.77 9.00 -3.45
C SER A 64 -4.25 9.22 -3.09
N ARG A 65 -5.13 9.20 -4.09
CA ARG A 65 -6.58 9.30 -3.87
C ARG A 65 -7.14 8.11 -3.09
N ILE A 66 -6.74 6.89 -3.43
CA ILE A 66 -7.17 5.67 -2.71
C ILE A 66 -6.64 5.73 -1.27
N GLU A 67 -5.38 6.14 -1.07
CA GLU A 67 -4.78 6.22 0.27
C GLU A 67 -5.52 7.25 1.14
N ALA A 68 -5.79 8.45 0.62
CA ALA A 68 -6.51 9.47 1.35
C ALA A 68 -7.90 8.99 1.82
N LEU A 69 -8.65 8.32 0.92
CA LEU A 69 -9.97 7.77 1.25
C LEU A 69 -9.88 6.68 2.33
N LEU A 70 -8.92 5.77 2.22
CA LEU A 70 -8.77 4.69 3.21
C LEU A 70 -8.27 5.20 4.55
N VAL A 71 -7.37 6.19 4.58
CA VAL A 71 -6.91 6.83 5.82
C VAL A 71 -8.09 7.51 6.52
N GLU A 72 -8.87 8.31 5.79
CA GLU A 72 -10.04 8.97 6.37
C GLU A 72 -11.08 7.95 6.88
N ALA A 73 -11.31 6.87 6.14
CA ALA A 73 -12.22 5.80 6.57
C ALA A 73 -11.71 5.07 7.83
N VAL A 74 -10.41 4.78 7.92
CA VAL A 74 -9.80 4.18 9.12
C VAL A 74 -9.88 5.13 10.33
N ASP A 75 -9.67 6.43 10.11
CA ASP A 75 -9.77 7.44 11.16
C ASP A 75 -11.21 7.53 11.71
N ARG A 76 -12.23 7.44 10.83
CA ARG A 76 -13.65 7.36 11.25
C ARG A 76 -13.95 6.13 12.11
N GLU A 77 -13.28 5.02 11.83
CA GLU A 77 -13.43 3.75 12.57
C GLU A 77 -12.50 3.62 13.78
N THR A 78 -11.72 4.66 14.11
CA THR A 78 -10.85 4.68 15.27
C THR A 78 -11.64 5.03 16.54
N LEU A 79 -11.75 4.06 17.44
CA LEU A 79 -12.50 4.14 18.70
C LEU A 79 -11.69 4.79 19.84
N GLY A 80 -10.38 4.98 19.64
CA GLY A 80 -9.46 5.54 20.61
C GLY A 80 -8.02 5.09 20.35
N PHE A 81 -7.16 5.28 21.33
CA PHE A 81 -5.75 4.91 21.24
C PHE A 81 -5.28 4.15 22.47
N ARG A 82 -4.38 3.20 22.27
CA ARG A 82 -3.65 2.51 23.34
C ARG A 82 -2.15 2.77 23.22
N GLY A 83 -1.49 2.93 24.36
CA GLY A 83 -0.03 2.98 24.42
C GLY A 83 0.55 1.59 24.22
N VAL A 84 1.39 1.42 23.20
CA VAL A 84 2.18 0.21 22.97
C VAL A 84 3.65 0.55 23.13
N PHE A 85 4.35 -0.18 24.00
CA PHE A 85 5.79 -0.04 24.15
C PHE A 85 6.50 -0.65 22.93
N ASP A 86 7.23 0.18 22.21
CA ASP A 86 8.11 -0.20 21.11
C ASP A 86 9.55 -0.01 21.58
N GLY A 87 10.21 -1.13 21.86
CA GLY A 87 11.53 -1.14 22.45
C GLY A 87 12.14 -2.52 22.47
N HIS A 88 13.31 -2.61 23.08
CA HIS A 88 14.04 -3.85 23.27
C HIS A 88 14.64 -3.88 24.68
N ASN A 89 15.06 -5.06 25.13
CA ASN A 89 15.83 -5.16 26.35
C ASN A 89 17.31 -4.94 26.04
N ASP A 90 17.85 -3.86 26.58
CA ASP A 90 19.27 -3.60 26.67
C ASP A 90 19.85 -4.32 27.91
N PRO A 91 20.99 -5.03 27.80
CA PRO A 91 21.59 -5.77 28.91
C PRO A 91 21.99 -4.90 30.11
N ASP A 92 22.36 -3.64 29.88
CA ASP A 92 22.87 -2.73 30.92
C ASP A 92 21.75 -1.82 31.48
N HIS A 93 20.75 -1.49 30.65
CA HIS A 93 19.73 -0.49 30.96
C HIS A 93 18.31 -1.06 31.09
N GLY A 94 18.11 -2.36 30.81
CA GLY A 94 16.80 -3.00 30.81
C GLY A 94 15.94 -2.59 29.60
N ALA A 95 14.62 -2.48 29.78
CA ALA A 95 13.72 -2.15 28.67
C ALA A 95 13.91 -0.70 28.21
N VAL A 96 14.46 -0.51 27.00
CA VAL A 96 14.69 0.81 26.38
C VAL A 96 13.84 0.92 25.12
N GLY A 97 13.07 2.00 25.03
CA GLY A 97 12.14 2.23 23.92
C GLY A 97 11.25 3.45 24.09
N ILE A 98 10.24 3.55 23.23
CA ILE A 98 9.24 4.62 23.24
C ILE A 98 7.84 4.02 23.34
N VAL A 99 6.93 4.72 24.02
CA VAL A 99 5.50 4.36 23.99
C VAL A 99 4.88 5.05 22.79
N ARG A 100 4.34 4.27 21.86
CA ARG A 100 3.60 4.77 20.70
C ARG A 100 2.10 4.68 20.96
N ALA A 101 1.35 5.70 20.54
CA ALA A 101 -0.09 5.62 20.47
C ALA A 101 -0.48 4.79 19.23
N VAL A 102 -1.13 3.66 19.45
CA VAL A 102 -1.66 2.79 18.39
C VAL A 102 -3.18 2.89 18.41
N PRO A 103 -3.84 3.10 17.26
CA PRO A 103 -5.29 3.19 17.21
C PRO A 103 -5.94 1.87 17.66
N ILE A 104 -7.08 2.01 18.33
CA ILE A 104 -8.01 0.91 18.60
C ILE A 104 -9.11 1.04 17.55
N LEU A 105 -9.20 0.07 16.65
CA LEU A 105 -10.13 0.08 15.53
C LEU A 105 -11.40 -0.72 15.87
N SER A 106 -12.51 -0.32 15.25
CA SER A 106 -13.70 -1.19 15.15
C SER A 106 -13.38 -2.44 14.30
N GLU A 107 -14.30 -3.41 14.24
CA GLU A 107 -14.17 -4.55 13.32
C GLU A 107 -14.06 -4.08 11.87
N GLN A 108 -14.84 -3.06 11.49
CA GLN A 108 -14.80 -2.44 10.17
C GLN A 108 -13.48 -1.70 9.93
N GLY A 109 -12.99 -0.98 10.95
CA GLY A 109 -11.69 -0.32 10.91
C GLY A 109 -10.53 -1.29 10.66
N CYS A 110 -10.58 -2.50 11.23
CA CYS A 110 -9.57 -3.54 10.96
C CYS A 110 -9.58 -3.99 9.49
N VAL A 111 -10.75 -4.11 8.87
CA VAL A 111 -10.87 -4.46 7.44
C VAL A 111 -10.29 -3.37 6.57
N LEU A 112 -10.65 -2.11 6.85
CA LEU A 112 -10.15 -0.93 6.13
C LEU A 112 -8.64 -0.74 6.30
N GLU A 113 -8.10 -0.97 7.49
CA GLU A 113 -6.66 -0.96 7.75
C GLU A 113 -5.93 -2.03 6.93
N GLY A 114 -6.52 -3.23 6.81
CA GLY A 114 -6.01 -4.28 5.94
C GLY A 114 -5.95 -3.87 4.47
N MET A 115 -6.99 -3.19 3.98
CA MET A 115 -7.02 -2.62 2.62
C MET A 115 -5.94 -1.54 2.44
N LEU A 116 -5.80 -0.64 3.42
CA LEU A 116 -4.79 0.42 3.42
C LEU A 116 -3.37 -0.16 3.40
N GLN A 117 -3.12 -1.22 4.18
CA GLN A 117 -1.84 -1.91 4.18
C GLN A 117 -1.56 -2.59 2.82
N GLY A 118 -2.59 -3.19 2.21
CA GLY A 118 -2.52 -3.74 0.85
C GLY A 118 -2.15 -2.69 -0.19
N LEU A 119 -2.79 -1.51 -0.13
CA LEU A 119 -2.45 -0.38 -1.00
C LEU A 119 -1.02 0.10 -0.80
N ARG A 120 -0.56 0.24 0.45
CA ARG A 120 0.82 0.66 0.75
C ARG A 120 1.85 -0.34 0.23
N MET A 121 1.54 -1.63 0.25
CA MET A 121 2.37 -2.66 -0.40
C MET A 121 2.44 -2.42 -1.91
N ILE A 122 1.30 -2.20 -2.58
CA ILE A 122 1.24 -1.91 -4.02
C ILE A 122 2.05 -0.64 -4.34
N ALA A 123 1.94 0.41 -3.52
CA ALA A 123 2.70 1.64 -3.69
C ALA A 123 4.21 1.41 -3.60
N ALA A 124 4.67 0.62 -2.62
CA ALA A 124 6.07 0.23 -2.50
C ALA A 124 6.54 -0.63 -3.68
N MET A 125 5.70 -1.56 -4.16
CA MET A 125 6.01 -2.37 -5.34
C MET A 125 6.16 -1.50 -6.59
N ARG A 126 5.26 -0.53 -6.80
CA ARG A 126 5.32 0.45 -7.89
C ARG A 126 6.61 1.25 -7.85
N ALA A 127 6.95 1.83 -6.70
CA ALA A 127 8.17 2.63 -6.54
C ALA A 127 9.42 1.81 -6.87
N LEU A 128 9.50 0.57 -6.38
CA LEU A 128 10.60 -0.33 -6.70
C LEU A 128 10.64 -0.71 -8.18
N LEU A 129 9.48 -0.93 -8.81
CA LEU A 129 9.35 -1.28 -10.22
C LEU A 129 9.84 -0.13 -11.10
N SER A 130 9.43 1.10 -10.81
CA SER A 130 9.90 2.32 -11.48
C SER A 130 11.42 2.44 -11.38
N ALA A 131 11.97 2.33 -10.18
CA ALA A 131 13.41 2.42 -9.96
C ALA A 131 14.21 1.38 -10.77
N ARG A 132 13.69 0.15 -10.91
CA ARG A 132 14.33 -0.90 -11.72
C ARG A 132 14.27 -0.60 -13.22
N VAL A 133 13.15 -0.10 -13.71
CA VAL A 133 13.00 0.31 -15.12
C VAL A 133 14.01 1.41 -15.44
N ASP A 134 14.12 2.42 -14.57
CA ASP A 134 15.04 3.53 -14.78
C ASP A 134 16.50 3.08 -14.72
N ALA A 135 16.85 2.21 -13.77
CA ALA A 135 18.19 1.62 -13.70
C ALA A 135 18.55 0.83 -14.97
N HIS A 136 17.63 -0.01 -15.47
CA HIS A 136 17.84 -0.74 -16.73
C HIS A 136 18.05 0.20 -17.92
N ARG A 137 17.28 1.29 -18.02
CA ARG A 137 17.45 2.31 -19.07
C ARG A 137 18.82 2.98 -18.99
N GLN A 138 19.24 3.39 -17.79
CA GLN A 138 20.56 4.01 -17.58
C GLN A 138 21.72 3.06 -17.92
N MET A 139 21.62 1.80 -17.53
CA MET A 139 22.63 0.78 -17.87
C MET A 139 22.70 0.52 -19.39
N ALA A 140 21.56 0.56 -20.09
CA ALA A 140 21.54 0.41 -21.54
C ALA A 140 22.25 1.59 -22.24
N LEU A 141 22.03 2.82 -21.76
CA LEU A 141 22.72 4.01 -22.26
C LEU A 141 24.24 3.93 -22.05
N LEU A 142 24.68 3.49 -20.86
CA LEU A 142 26.11 3.30 -20.58
C LEU A 142 26.79 2.25 -21.46
N LYS A 143 26.07 1.21 -21.87
CA LYS A 143 26.61 0.16 -22.76
C LYS A 143 26.66 0.59 -24.23
N ALA A 144 25.93 1.63 -24.60
CA ALA A 144 25.86 2.15 -25.96
C ALA A 144 26.83 3.32 -26.22
N ALA A 145 27.49 3.84 -25.18
CA ALA A 145 28.51 4.89 -25.21
C ALA A 145 29.93 4.29 -25.22
#